data_AF-A0A2E7TWZ2-F1
#
_entry.id   AF-A0A2E7TWZ2-F1
#
_cell.length_a   1.000
_cell.length_b   1.000
_cell.length_c   1.000
_cell.angle_alpha   90.00
_cell.angle_beta   90.00
_cell.angle_gamma   90.00
#
_symmetry.space_group_name_H-M   'P 1'
#
loop_
_entity.id
_entity.type
_entity.pdbx_description
1 polymer ?
#
loop_
_entity_poly.entity_id
_entity_poly.type
_entity_poly.pdbx_seq_one_letter_code
_entity_poly.pdbx_strand_id
1 'polypeptide(L)'
;MTAVKGGDQLSINPLESMRTAIQITCISVLFAFTDSAIAQTGLQVITGPTSFTGASNLEDGIQIASTGTYSTQLSLFTDIKPYCSADAELNWGGLGLTAADRRHEMSEWYGLGAGLRLHTPYDDKKFIQPWIGLGINYMQQSNFADLADADGNTYFYWTNGKVYDMAEDASNADILASELTPDYTYESQTAKQRNVAVPIRMGVNLNLSPRVYASAAFAMLAGAEASLDPRPGYKDMLTTAQAGIGIRVGRNYSEPRIELPVELAELGNDFDQDGVKDKRDRCPATPIGAPIDKRGCPTDSDKDGVADYRDLEPFSPHTRVNMQGVALSEAQWEAIAAQRSEQTAPTIEVFQRIESPEEAPAVKAVSSKGLTPAEVRLLKSFGTDKSTIKVKALHTPVAPKVPSSAAETSAVGGMNIEALRAVMPAIRPSYLIQLAPDVRTMEMARITAFLMTGEVTQKFDQSSTLTFVTLPVFSMRDAQTKLEDMKQAGFDEAFIVGEFNGRLVDVAMVAELDQQLNNGTASAE
;
A
#
# COMPACT_ATOMS: atom_id res chain seq x y z
N MET A 1 -61.03 -16.92 46.58
CA MET A 1 -60.12 -17.28 47.69
C MET A 1 -58.92 -17.97 47.08
N THR A 2 -57.86 -17.21 46.84
CA THR A 2 -56.55 -17.71 46.39
C THR A 2 -55.54 -17.07 47.34
N ALA A 3 -54.85 -17.91 48.12
CA ALA A 3 -53.88 -17.48 49.10
C ALA A 3 -52.48 -17.91 48.69
N VAL A 4 -51.58 -16.96 48.88
CA VAL A 4 -50.14 -16.92 48.61
C VAL A 4 -49.34 -17.57 49.75
N LYS A 5 -48.18 -18.18 49.40
CA LYS A 5 -46.86 -18.18 50.08
C LYS A 5 -46.03 -19.26 49.37
N GLY A 6 -44.83 -19.07 48.82
CA GLY A 6 -43.61 -18.33 49.19
C GLY A 6 -42.47 -19.32 48.87
N GLY A 7 -41.24 -19.00 48.49
CA GLY A 7 -40.49 -17.80 48.18
C GLY A 7 -39.11 -18.32 47.82
N ASP A 8 -38.62 -18.10 46.60
CA ASP A 8 -37.25 -18.45 46.22
C ASP A 8 -36.39 -17.20 46.27
N GLN A 9 -35.44 -17.22 47.20
CA GLN A 9 -34.39 -16.22 47.34
C GLN A 9 -33.53 -16.23 46.07
N LEU A 10 -33.57 -15.12 45.32
CA LEU A 10 -32.50 -14.77 44.38
C LEU A 10 -31.19 -14.63 45.18
N SER A 11 -30.41 -15.70 45.21
CA SER A 11 -28.99 -15.69 45.53
C SER A 11 -28.28 -14.89 44.44
N ILE A 12 -28.28 -13.56 44.57
CA ILE A 12 -27.43 -12.68 43.77
C ILE A 12 -26.00 -12.99 44.20
N ASN A 13 -25.26 -13.74 43.36
CA ASN A 13 -23.85 -14.01 43.59
C ASN A 13 -23.12 -12.66 43.72
N PRO A 14 -22.47 -12.35 44.86
CA PRO A 14 -21.82 -11.06 45.07
C PRO A 14 -20.71 -10.77 44.04
N LEU A 15 -20.19 -11.80 43.38
CA LEU A 15 -19.20 -11.70 42.30
C LEU A 15 -19.78 -11.31 40.93
N GLU A 16 -21.04 -11.62 40.60
CA GLU A 16 -21.66 -11.13 39.36
C GLU A 16 -21.96 -9.64 39.47
N SER A 17 -22.44 -9.20 40.63
CA SER A 17 -22.61 -7.77 40.93
C SER A 17 -21.28 -7.02 40.84
N MET A 18 -20.17 -7.62 41.29
CA MET A 18 -18.82 -7.04 41.21
C MET A 18 -18.26 -7.02 39.77
N ARG A 19 -18.51 -8.04 38.94
CA ARG A 19 -18.11 -8.05 37.51
C ARG A 19 -18.82 -6.97 36.72
N THR A 20 -20.14 -6.89 36.87
CA THR A 20 -20.96 -5.88 36.20
C THR A 20 -20.62 -4.48 36.71
N ALA A 21 -20.34 -4.34 38.02
CA ALA A 21 -19.88 -3.07 38.59
C ALA A 21 -18.49 -2.66 38.07
N ILE A 22 -17.52 -3.57 37.94
CA ILE A 22 -16.19 -3.26 37.38
C ILE A 22 -16.30 -2.94 35.89
N GLN A 23 -17.10 -3.68 35.12
CA GLN A 23 -17.36 -3.38 33.70
C GLN A 23 -17.98 -2.00 33.53
N ILE A 24 -19.08 -1.73 34.23
CA ILE A 24 -19.75 -0.43 34.17
C ILE A 24 -18.79 0.65 34.65
N THR A 25 -18.04 0.46 35.72
CA THR A 25 -17.14 1.49 36.27
C THR A 25 -15.95 1.75 35.34
N CYS A 26 -15.29 0.74 34.78
CA CYS A 26 -14.20 0.91 33.82
C CYS A 26 -14.69 1.59 32.53
N ILE A 27 -15.82 1.16 32.00
CA ILE A 27 -16.44 1.77 30.81
C ILE A 27 -16.84 3.22 31.12
N SER A 28 -17.44 3.48 32.29
CA SER A 28 -17.85 4.83 32.73
C SER A 28 -16.65 5.75 32.93
N VAL A 29 -15.57 5.25 33.52
CA VAL A 29 -14.32 6.00 33.72
C VAL A 29 -13.66 6.31 32.36
N LEU A 30 -13.64 5.35 31.42
CA LEU A 30 -13.15 5.59 30.06
C LEU A 30 -14.00 6.64 29.33
N PHE A 31 -15.33 6.60 29.48
CA PHE A 31 -16.21 7.63 28.92
C PHE A 31 -16.08 8.98 29.62
N ALA A 32 -15.76 9.03 30.91
CA ALA A 32 -15.56 10.28 31.65
C ALA A 32 -14.34 11.08 31.15
N PHE A 33 -13.34 10.43 30.53
CA PHE A 33 -12.18 11.10 29.94
C PHE A 33 -12.43 11.63 28.51
N THR A 34 -13.54 11.25 27.86
CA THR A 34 -13.84 11.61 26.46
C THR A 34 -14.10 13.09 26.21
N ASP A 35 -14.38 13.87 27.25
CA ASP A 35 -14.59 15.32 27.16
C ASP A 35 -13.29 16.13 27.20
N SER A 36 -12.13 15.49 27.36
CA SER A 36 -10.85 16.20 27.31
C SER A 36 -10.42 16.45 25.86
N ALA A 37 -9.91 17.65 25.57
CA ALA A 37 -9.43 18.03 24.24
C ALA A 37 -8.26 17.17 23.71
N ILE A 38 -7.71 16.28 24.55
CA ILE A 38 -6.55 15.42 24.29
C ILE A 38 -6.96 13.94 24.23
N ALA A 39 -8.15 13.56 24.73
CA ALA A 39 -8.55 12.15 24.80
C ALA A 39 -8.85 11.55 23.43
N GLN A 40 -8.05 10.56 23.08
CA GLN A 40 -8.21 9.70 21.92
C GLN A 40 -8.91 8.44 22.39
N THR A 41 -10.17 8.25 22.03
CA THR A 41 -10.88 7.01 22.37
C THR A 41 -10.95 6.12 21.15
N GLY A 42 -10.42 4.90 21.27
CA GLY A 42 -10.43 3.90 20.22
C GLY A 42 -11.21 2.67 20.65
N LEU A 43 -11.98 2.13 19.72
CA LEU A 43 -12.61 0.81 19.82
C LEU A 43 -11.98 -0.08 18.76
N GLN A 44 -11.53 -1.28 19.12
CA GLN A 44 -11.01 -2.25 18.16
C GLN A 44 -11.56 -3.64 18.43
N VAL A 45 -11.70 -4.40 17.34
CA VAL A 45 -11.92 -5.85 17.36
C VAL A 45 -10.78 -6.48 16.60
N ILE A 46 -10.08 -7.40 17.26
CA ILE A 46 -8.98 -8.17 16.67
C ILE A 46 -9.25 -9.64 16.90
N THR A 47 -8.88 -10.48 15.93
CA THR A 47 -9.06 -11.93 16.00
C THR A 47 -7.87 -12.65 15.38
N GLY A 48 -7.60 -13.87 15.80
CA GLY A 48 -6.55 -14.68 15.20
C GLY A 48 -6.27 -15.95 16.00
N PRO A 49 -5.25 -16.73 15.63
CA PRO A 49 -4.95 -18.01 16.26
C PRO A 49 -4.44 -17.87 17.70
N THR A 50 -4.68 -18.94 18.47
CA THR A 50 -4.08 -19.17 19.79
C THR A 50 -2.92 -20.17 19.66
N SER A 51 -1.96 -20.09 20.57
CA SER A 51 -0.84 -21.05 20.67
C SER A 51 -0.21 -21.00 22.05
N PHE A 52 0.67 -21.94 22.40
CA PHE A 52 1.51 -21.84 23.59
C PHE A 52 2.96 -21.55 23.25
N THR A 53 3.53 -20.58 23.93
CA THR A 53 4.99 -20.42 23.95
C THR A 53 5.57 -21.21 25.11
N GLY A 54 6.52 -22.10 24.82
CA GLY A 54 7.12 -23.03 25.79
C GLY A 54 6.80 -24.49 25.48
N ALA A 55 5.62 -24.77 24.92
CA ALA A 55 5.14 -26.11 24.55
C ALA A 55 5.77 -26.61 23.24
N SER A 56 7.02 -27.08 23.29
CA SER A 56 7.53 -28.00 22.28
C SER A 56 7.23 -29.42 22.75
N ASN A 57 6.19 -30.05 22.20
CA ASN A 57 6.06 -31.50 22.29
C ASN A 57 7.04 -32.11 21.27
N LEU A 58 8.05 -32.83 21.76
CA LEU A 58 8.74 -33.83 20.97
C LEU A 58 8.07 -35.16 21.32
N GLU A 59 6.98 -35.48 20.62
CA GLU A 59 6.39 -36.82 20.67
C GLU A 59 6.94 -37.55 19.43
N ASP A 60 7.69 -38.64 19.64
CA ASP A 60 8.30 -39.45 18.57
C ASP A 60 9.11 -38.68 17.50
N GLY A 61 9.74 -37.56 17.88
CA GLY A 61 10.56 -36.75 16.99
C GLY A 61 9.79 -35.78 16.08
N ILE A 62 8.47 -35.68 16.23
CA ILE A 62 7.63 -34.72 15.51
C ILE A 62 7.25 -33.57 16.45
N GLN A 63 7.51 -32.33 16.01
CA GLN A 63 7.03 -31.15 16.72
C GLN A 63 5.54 -30.97 16.48
N ILE A 64 4.72 -31.35 17.47
CA ILE A 64 3.29 -31.03 17.46
C ILE A 64 3.15 -29.67 18.16
N ALA A 65 3.10 -28.60 17.38
CA ALA A 65 2.68 -27.30 17.90
C ALA A 65 1.20 -27.39 18.28
N SER A 66 0.83 -26.89 19.46
CA SER A 66 -0.58 -26.76 19.83
C SER A 66 -1.25 -25.80 18.83
N THR A 67 -2.04 -26.34 17.90
CA THR A 67 -2.78 -25.55 16.91
C THR A 67 -4.02 -24.99 17.59
N GLY A 68 -3.93 -23.75 18.08
CA GLY A 68 -5.08 -23.11 18.68
C GLY A 68 -6.10 -22.64 17.65
N THR A 69 -7.37 -22.65 18.04
CA THR A 69 -8.52 -22.51 17.12
C THR A 69 -8.72 -21.04 16.76
N TYR A 70 -8.99 -20.20 17.76
CA TYR A 70 -9.19 -18.78 17.57
C TYR A 70 -9.13 -18.04 18.91
N SER A 71 -8.85 -16.76 18.86
CA SER A 71 -9.04 -15.81 19.95
C SER A 71 -9.48 -14.49 19.37
N THR A 72 -10.56 -13.95 19.93
CA THR A 72 -11.09 -12.64 19.59
C THR A 72 -11.00 -11.74 20.81
N GLN A 73 -10.59 -10.50 20.58
CA GLN A 73 -10.51 -9.46 21.58
C GLN A 73 -11.24 -8.21 21.10
N LEU A 74 -12.18 -7.76 21.92
CA LEU A 74 -12.79 -6.43 21.84
C LEU A 74 -12.07 -5.55 22.87
N SER A 75 -11.53 -4.41 22.46
CA SER A 75 -10.92 -3.47 23.40
C SER A 75 -11.35 -2.04 23.16
N LEU A 76 -11.63 -1.35 24.26
CA LEU A 76 -11.85 0.09 24.33
C LEU A 76 -10.65 0.71 25.02
N PHE A 77 -10.01 1.71 24.41
CA PHE A 77 -8.91 2.44 25.03
C PHE A 77 -9.13 3.94 24.95
N THR A 78 -8.63 4.66 25.95
CA THR A 78 -8.66 6.13 25.99
C THR A 78 -7.27 6.67 26.35
N ASP A 79 -6.79 7.66 25.62
CA ASP A 79 -5.52 8.31 25.93
C ASP A 79 -5.65 9.16 27.20
N ILE A 80 -4.88 8.80 28.23
CA ILE A 80 -4.71 9.59 29.45
C ILE A 80 -3.62 10.65 29.22
N LYS A 81 -2.61 10.31 28.40
CA LYS A 81 -1.53 11.19 27.95
C LYS A 81 -1.24 10.91 26.48
N PRO A 82 -0.55 11.81 25.75
CA PRO A 82 -0.23 11.61 24.33
C PRO A 82 0.54 10.33 24.00
N TYR A 83 1.20 9.72 24.98
CA TYR A 83 2.00 8.50 24.85
C TYR A 83 1.49 7.33 25.69
N CYS A 84 0.33 7.48 26.35
CA CYS A 84 -0.21 6.47 27.25
C CYS A 84 -1.73 6.48 27.26
N SER A 85 -2.31 5.32 26.92
CA SER A 85 -3.74 5.03 27.04
C SER A 85 -4.01 4.06 28.19
N ALA A 86 -5.19 4.18 28.79
CA ALA A 86 -5.80 3.09 29.53
C ALA A 86 -6.69 2.29 28.60
N ASP A 87 -6.69 0.97 28.76
CA ASP A 87 -7.53 0.07 27.98
C ASP A 87 -8.36 -0.86 28.87
N ALA A 88 -9.56 -1.17 28.40
CA ALA A 88 -10.41 -2.23 28.90
C ALA A 88 -10.62 -3.24 27.78
N GLU A 89 -10.48 -4.52 28.10
CA GLU A 89 -10.54 -5.61 27.14
C GLU A 89 -11.56 -6.67 27.56
N LEU A 90 -12.26 -7.20 26.57
CA LEU A 90 -13.04 -8.42 26.68
C LEU A 90 -12.48 -9.37 25.62
N ASN A 91 -12.11 -10.57 26.03
CA ASN A 91 -11.53 -11.56 25.14
C ASN A 91 -12.19 -12.92 25.33
N TRP A 92 -12.25 -13.67 24.26
CA TRP A 92 -12.73 -15.04 24.27
C TRP A 92 -12.02 -15.83 23.18
N GLY A 93 -11.93 -17.13 23.35
CA GLY A 93 -11.25 -17.97 22.40
C GLY A 93 -11.42 -19.44 22.66
N GLY A 94 -11.04 -20.23 21.67
CA GLY A 94 -10.95 -21.66 21.71
C GLY A 94 -9.51 -22.12 21.51
N LEU A 95 -9.21 -23.30 22.02
CA LEU A 95 -7.92 -23.95 21.89
C LEU A 95 -8.13 -25.48 21.95
N GLY A 96 -7.61 -26.21 20.97
CA GLY A 96 -7.48 -27.66 21.06
C GLY A 96 -6.31 -28.05 21.96
N LEU A 97 -6.52 -28.97 22.88
CA LEU A 97 -5.46 -29.55 23.69
C LEU A 97 -4.85 -30.74 22.92
N THR A 98 -3.53 -30.73 22.72
CA THR A 98 -2.84 -31.70 21.84
C THR A 98 -1.85 -32.59 22.58
N ALA A 99 -1.74 -32.45 23.90
CA ALA A 99 -0.88 -33.30 24.71
C ALA A 99 -1.44 -34.71 24.86
N ALA A 100 -0.56 -35.68 25.13
CA ALA A 100 -0.83 -37.11 25.09
C ALA A 100 -2.09 -37.57 25.85
N ASP A 101 -2.44 -36.89 26.95
CA ASP A 101 -3.57 -37.24 27.82
C ASP A 101 -4.84 -36.39 27.59
N ARG A 102 -4.80 -35.40 26.68
CA ARG A 102 -5.93 -34.46 26.45
C ARG A 102 -6.24 -34.22 24.96
N ARG A 103 -5.84 -35.13 24.07
CA ARG A 103 -6.04 -35.02 22.60
C ARG A 103 -7.50 -34.94 22.16
N HIS A 104 -8.43 -35.31 23.04
CA HIS A 104 -9.88 -35.29 22.81
C HIS A 104 -10.58 -34.22 23.64
N GLU A 105 -9.85 -33.15 23.98
CA GLU A 105 -10.39 -32.02 24.71
C GLU A 105 -10.18 -30.70 23.98
N MET A 106 -11.21 -29.87 23.97
CA MET A 106 -11.12 -28.47 23.60
C MET A 106 -11.34 -27.58 24.81
N SER A 107 -10.61 -26.48 24.87
CA SER A 107 -10.74 -25.48 25.91
C SER A 107 -11.30 -24.20 25.33
N GLU A 108 -12.34 -23.67 25.97
CA GLU A 108 -12.85 -22.35 25.73
C GLU A 108 -12.53 -21.43 26.91
N TRP A 109 -12.17 -20.20 26.62
CA TRP A 109 -11.87 -19.21 27.64
C TRP A 109 -12.55 -17.88 27.35
N TYR A 110 -12.87 -17.18 28.43
CA TYR A 110 -13.48 -15.86 28.45
C TYR A 110 -12.74 -15.02 29.47
N GLY A 111 -12.26 -13.85 29.08
CA GLY A 111 -11.54 -12.95 29.96
C GLY A 111 -12.05 -11.52 29.88
N LEU A 112 -11.88 -10.83 31.00
CA LEU A 112 -12.15 -9.41 31.15
C LEU A 112 -10.92 -8.79 31.78
N GLY A 113 -10.34 -7.82 31.09
CA GLY A 113 -9.11 -7.18 31.53
C GLY A 113 -9.15 -5.67 31.49
N ALA A 114 -8.17 -5.09 32.16
CA ALA A 114 -7.85 -3.68 32.09
C ALA A 114 -6.33 -3.52 32.10
N GLY A 115 -5.84 -2.47 31.45
CA GLY A 115 -4.41 -2.25 31.31
C GLY A 115 -4.03 -0.84 30.92
N LEU A 116 -2.74 -0.69 30.70
CA LEU A 116 -2.13 0.50 30.13
C LEU A 116 -1.45 0.12 28.82
N ARG A 117 -1.56 1.01 27.85
CA ARG A 117 -0.90 0.93 26.55
C ARG A 117 0.01 2.14 26.41
N LEU A 118 1.28 1.89 26.09
CA LEU A 118 2.24 2.91 25.69
C LEU A 118 2.33 2.92 24.17
N HIS A 119 2.26 4.09 23.58
CA HIS A 119 2.28 4.25 22.12
C HIS A 119 2.94 5.58 21.75
N THR A 120 3.30 5.72 20.48
CA THR A 120 3.64 7.04 19.96
C THR A 120 2.37 7.89 19.83
N PRO A 121 2.43 9.22 20.01
CA PRO A 121 1.30 10.09 19.73
C PRO A 121 0.77 9.88 18.31
N TYR A 122 -0.56 9.96 18.17
CA TYR A 122 -1.18 9.90 16.85
C TYR A 122 -0.72 11.07 15.97
N ASP A 123 -0.45 10.76 14.72
CA ASP A 123 0.02 11.68 13.69
C ASP A 123 -0.64 11.22 12.38
N ASP A 124 -1.38 12.12 11.74
CA ASP A 124 -2.15 11.86 10.52
C ASP A 124 -1.24 11.54 9.32
N LYS A 125 0.01 12.00 9.35
CA LYS A 125 1.01 11.73 8.30
C LYS A 125 1.70 10.39 8.47
N LYS A 126 1.60 9.77 9.65
CA LYS A 126 2.26 8.48 9.91
C LYS A 126 1.30 7.35 9.64
N PHE A 127 1.69 6.48 8.70
CA PHE A 127 0.94 5.28 8.39
C PHE A 127 1.01 4.22 9.52
N ILE A 128 2.10 4.19 10.29
CA ILE A 128 2.40 3.13 11.26
C ILE A 128 2.53 3.69 12.67
N GLN A 129 1.86 3.07 13.63
CA GLN A 129 1.87 3.45 15.04
C GLN A 129 2.09 2.22 15.93
N PRO A 130 3.33 1.95 16.37
CA PRO A 130 3.63 0.84 17.28
C PRO A 130 3.15 1.14 18.69
N TRP A 131 2.80 0.09 19.43
CA TRP A 131 2.40 0.17 20.82
C TRP A 131 2.78 -1.09 21.60
N ILE A 132 2.97 -0.93 22.90
CA ILE A 132 3.14 -2.02 23.86
C ILE A 132 2.15 -1.84 25.00
N GLY A 133 1.70 -2.92 25.61
CA GLY A 133 0.70 -2.87 26.66
C GLY A 133 0.94 -3.90 27.74
N LEU A 134 0.49 -3.56 28.95
CA LEU A 134 0.52 -4.44 30.11
C LEU A 134 -0.82 -4.30 30.83
N GLY A 135 -1.37 -5.39 31.32
CA GLY A 135 -2.64 -5.35 32.02
C GLY A 135 -2.82 -6.47 33.03
N ILE A 136 -4.03 -6.56 33.54
CA ILE A 136 -4.53 -7.63 34.40
C ILE A 136 -5.83 -8.12 33.75
N ASN A 137 -5.97 -9.43 33.61
CA ASN A 137 -7.10 -10.08 33.00
C ASN A 137 -7.67 -11.14 33.94
N TYR A 138 -8.93 -10.99 34.29
CA TYR A 138 -9.68 -12.02 34.99
C TYR A 138 -10.25 -12.98 33.95
N MET A 139 -9.78 -14.23 33.96
CA MET A 139 -10.11 -15.24 32.96
C MET A 139 -10.89 -16.40 33.58
N GLN A 140 -11.91 -16.87 32.88
CA GLN A 140 -12.63 -18.10 33.15
C GLN A 140 -12.45 -19.04 31.98
N GLN A 141 -12.14 -20.30 32.27
CA GLN A 141 -11.93 -21.32 31.28
C GLN A 141 -12.82 -22.53 31.55
N SER A 142 -13.28 -23.13 30.47
CA SER A 142 -14.09 -24.34 30.43
C SER A 142 -13.42 -25.33 29.50
N ASN A 143 -13.19 -26.55 29.96
CA ASN A 143 -12.71 -27.64 29.11
C ASN A 143 -13.90 -28.54 28.77
N PHE A 144 -13.97 -28.92 27.51
CA PHE A 144 -15.00 -29.77 26.95
C PHE A 144 -14.33 -30.98 26.31
N ALA A 145 -14.87 -32.16 26.57
CA ALA A 145 -14.46 -33.40 25.95
C ALA A 145 -15.59 -33.96 25.09
N ASP A 146 -15.18 -34.71 24.08
CA ASP A 146 -16.06 -35.50 23.24
C ASP A 146 -16.19 -36.88 23.89
N LEU A 147 -17.25 -37.09 24.69
CA LEU A 147 -17.47 -38.29 25.51
C LEU A 147 -18.73 -39.08 25.12
N ALA A 148 -19.60 -38.50 24.30
CA ALA A 148 -20.84 -39.12 23.88
C ALA A 148 -21.10 -38.83 22.39
N ASP A 149 -21.81 -39.74 21.73
CA ASP A 149 -22.26 -39.53 20.35
C ASP A 149 -23.51 -38.63 20.29
N ALA A 150 -23.91 -38.23 19.08
CA ALA A 150 -25.13 -37.45 18.83
C ALA A 150 -26.43 -38.05 19.39
N ASP A 151 -26.45 -39.35 19.73
CA ASP A 151 -27.59 -40.05 20.34
C ASP A 151 -27.48 -40.13 21.89
N GLY A 152 -26.41 -39.59 22.47
CA GLY A 152 -26.14 -39.52 23.91
C GLY A 152 -25.49 -40.77 24.51
N ASN A 153 -25.00 -41.69 23.68
CA ASN A 153 -24.30 -42.89 24.15
C ASN A 153 -22.84 -42.56 24.45
N THR A 154 -22.37 -42.92 25.64
CA THR A 154 -20.97 -42.74 26.03
C THR A 154 -20.10 -43.70 25.24
N TYR A 155 -19.00 -43.21 24.68
CA TYR A 155 -18.03 -44.05 23.99
C TYR A 155 -16.66 -44.02 24.67
N PHE A 156 -15.84 -45.03 24.38
CA PHE A 156 -14.54 -45.27 25.01
C PHE A 156 -13.44 -45.35 23.96
N TYR A 157 -12.36 -44.60 24.17
CA TYR A 157 -11.16 -44.67 23.35
C TYR A 157 -10.32 -45.87 23.77
N TRP A 158 -10.04 -46.78 22.84
CA TRP A 158 -9.19 -47.95 23.07
C TRP A 158 -7.75 -47.69 22.64
N THR A 159 -6.81 -48.50 23.13
CA THR A 159 -5.38 -48.40 22.79
C THR A 159 -5.07 -48.56 21.30
N ASN A 160 -5.99 -49.16 20.52
CA ASN A 160 -5.90 -49.30 19.07
C ASN A 160 -6.25 -48.00 18.29
N GLY A 161 -6.59 -46.91 18.99
CA GLY A 161 -6.93 -45.61 18.40
C GLY A 161 -8.35 -45.52 17.83
N LYS A 162 -9.17 -46.55 18.03
CA LYS A 162 -10.58 -46.58 17.64
C LYS A 162 -11.49 -46.34 18.84
N VAL A 163 -12.74 -46.03 18.55
CA VAL A 163 -13.76 -45.67 19.54
C VAL A 163 -14.81 -46.76 19.58
N TYR A 164 -15.25 -47.12 20.79
CA TYR A 164 -16.20 -48.22 21.03
C TYR A 164 -17.28 -47.83 22.02
N ASP A 165 -18.39 -48.56 22.03
CA ASP A 165 -19.52 -48.39 22.97
C ASP A 165 -19.26 -48.95 24.39
N MET A 166 -18.10 -49.58 24.62
CA MET A 166 -17.71 -50.15 25.91
C MET A 166 -16.22 -50.01 26.20
N ALA A 167 -15.84 -49.99 27.49
CA ALA A 167 -14.46 -49.87 27.92
C ALA A 167 -13.62 -51.10 27.52
N GLU A 168 -12.35 -50.89 27.19
CA GLU A 168 -11.41 -51.94 26.74
C GLU A 168 -11.15 -53.00 27.82
N ASP A 169 -11.25 -52.63 29.10
CA ASP A 169 -11.07 -53.52 30.25
C ASP A 169 -12.36 -54.25 30.67
N ALA A 170 -13.48 -53.98 30.01
CA ALA A 170 -14.74 -54.62 30.32
C ALA A 170 -14.75 -56.10 29.91
N SER A 171 -15.49 -56.90 30.67
CA SER A 171 -15.61 -58.34 30.45
C SER A 171 -16.08 -58.65 29.01
N ASN A 172 -15.29 -59.42 28.24
CA ASN A 172 -15.58 -59.79 26.85
C ASN A 172 -15.66 -58.60 25.86
N ALA A 173 -14.99 -57.49 26.15
CA ALA A 173 -14.92 -56.33 25.27
C ALA A 173 -14.51 -56.70 23.84
N ASP A 174 -13.53 -57.59 23.67
CA ASP A 174 -13.00 -58.04 22.37
C ASP A 174 -14.06 -58.62 21.40
N ILE A 175 -15.22 -59.05 21.92
CA ILE A 175 -16.28 -59.71 21.15
C ILE A 175 -17.55 -58.86 21.11
N LEU A 176 -17.85 -58.14 22.20
CA LEU A 176 -19.11 -57.42 22.38
C LEU A 176 -19.02 -55.95 21.97
N ALA A 177 -17.83 -55.38 21.88
CA ALA A 177 -17.67 -53.97 21.57
C ALA A 177 -18.03 -53.66 20.11
N SER A 178 -18.88 -52.67 19.91
CA SER A 178 -19.17 -52.11 18.59
C SER A 178 -18.31 -50.89 18.35
N GLU A 179 -17.62 -50.85 17.20
CA GLU A 179 -16.86 -49.66 16.78
C GLU A 179 -17.84 -48.52 16.47
N LEU A 180 -17.55 -47.33 17.01
CA LEU A 180 -18.31 -46.10 16.83
C LEU A 180 -17.46 -45.05 16.10
N THR A 181 -18.13 -44.08 15.49
CA THR A 181 -17.49 -42.92 14.86
C THR A 181 -17.73 -41.67 15.68
N PRO A 182 -16.68 -40.98 16.17
CA PRO A 182 -16.83 -39.71 16.87
C PRO A 182 -17.44 -38.65 15.95
N ASP A 183 -18.32 -37.82 16.49
CA ASP A 183 -18.88 -36.68 15.78
C ASP A 183 -18.07 -35.39 16.01
N TYR A 184 -17.06 -35.43 16.89
CA TYR A 184 -16.20 -34.30 17.23
C TYR A 184 -16.98 -33.11 17.82
N THR A 185 -18.13 -33.38 18.44
CA THR A 185 -18.93 -32.40 19.15
C THR A 185 -18.60 -32.42 20.64
N TYR A 186 -17.67 -31.55 21.04
CA TYR A 186 -17.19 -31.47 22.43
C TYR A 186 -18.25 -30.84 23.35
N GLU A 187 -19.21 -31.63 23.78
CA GLU A 187 -20.38 -31.19 24.55
C GLU A 187 -20.25 -31.36 26.07
N SER A 188 -19.39 -32.29 26.50
CA SER A 188 -19.26 -32.64 27.92
C SER A 188 -18.24 -31.76 28.62
N GLN A 189 -18.70 -30.84 29.47
CA GLN A 189 -17.80 -30.00 30.27
C GLN A 189 -17.07 -30.84 31.34
N THR A 190 -15.76 -31.01 31.19
CA THR A 190 -14.91 -31.80 32.10
C THR A 190 -14.31 -30.96 33.22
N ALA A 191 -14.01 -29.68 32.95
CA ALA A 191 -13.40 -28.79 33.93
C ALA A 191 -13.86 -27.34 33.74
N LYS A 192 -13.84 -26.60 34.86
CA LYS A 192 -14.06 -25.15 34.88
C LYS A 192 -13.11 -24.50 35.88
N GLN A 193 -12.31 -23.57 35.41
CA GLN A 193 -11.34 -22.86 36.25
C GLN A 193 -11.40 -21.35 36.05
N ARG A 194 -10.88 -20.62 37.03
CA ARG A 194 -10.91 -19.15 37.07
C ARG A 194 -9.58 -18.66 37.60
N ASN A 195 -8.85 -17.94 36.76
CA ASN A 195 -7.50 -17.50 37.05
C ASN A 195 -7.36 -16.00 36.75
N VAL A 196 -6.34 -15.38 37.33
CA VAL A 196 -5.92 -14.02 36.98
C VAL A 196 -4.67 -14.13 36.13
N ALA A 197 -4.73 -13.59 34.93
CA ALA A 197 -3.62 -13.52 33.99
C ALA A 197 -3.08 -12.10 33.86
N VAL A 198 -1.81 -11.99 33.49
CA VAL A 198 -1.11 -10.74 33.20
C VAL A 198 -0.80 -10.71 31.71
N PRO A 199 -1.64 -10.05 30.89
CA PRO A 199 -1.39 -9.90 29.46
C PRO A 199 -0.23 -8.91 29.21
N ILE A 200 0.82 -9.41 28.56
CA ILE A 200 1.90 -8.62 27.96
C ILE A 200 1.61 -8.54 26.46
N ARG A 201 1.44 -7.33 25.94
CA ARG A 201 0.97 -7.11 24.57
C ARG A 201 1.93 -6.22 23.81
N MET A 202 2.06 -6.47 22.53
CA MET A 202 2.71 -5.57 21.60
C MET A 202 1.94 -5.58 20.29
N GLY A 203 1.92 -4.46 19.59
CA GLY A 203 1.19 -4.37 18.34
C GLY A 203 1.56 -3.16 17.53
N VAL A 204 0.97 -3.12 16.35
CA VAL A 204 1.14 -2.05 15.37
C VAL A 204 -0.24 -1.69 14.83
N ASN A 205 -0.56 -0.41 14.90
CA ASN A 205 -1.75 0.15 14.27
C ASN A 205 -1.35 0.78 12.94
N LEU A 206 -2.05 0.43 11.86
CA LEU A 206 -1.89 0.98 10.53
C LEU A 206 -3.02 1.98 10.27
N ASN A 207 -2.68 3.25 10.13
CA ASN A 207 -3.63 4.33 9.92
C ASN A 207 -4.15 4.31 8.48
N LEU A 208 -5.38 3.79 8.29
CA LEU A 208 -6.03 3.75 6.98
C LEU A 208 -6.74 5.08 6.68
N SER A 209 -7.37 5.66 7.70
CA SER A 209 -7.96 7.00 7.67
C SER A 209 -7.83 7.66 9.04
N PRO A 210 -8.21 8.94 9.22
CA PRO A 210 -8.23 9.57 10.53
C PRO A 210 -9.04 8.78 11.57
N ARG A 211 -10.09 8.08 11.13
CA ARG A 211 -11.00 7.34 12.01
C ARG A 211 -10.81 5.84 11.98
N VAL A 212 -10.27 5.26 10.92
CA VAL A 212 -10.18 3.81 10.75
C VAL A 212 -8.73 3.40 10.72
N TYR A 213 -8.38 2.36 11.48
CA TYR A 213 -7.06 1.76 11.46
C TYR A 213 -7.17 0.25 11.43
N ALA A 214 -6.25 -0.41 10.76
CA ALA A 214 -6.01 -1.83 10.97
C ALA A 214 -5.07 -2.00 12.16
N SER A 215 -5.20 -3.10 12.89
CA SER A 215 -4.33 -3.42 14.03
C SER A 215 -3.83 -4.84 13.89
N ALA A 216 -2.55 -5.05 14.13
CA ALA A 216 -1.96 -6.36 14.33
C ALA A 216 -1.30 -6.38 15.71
N ALA A 217 -1.57 -7.41 16.50
CA ALA A 217 -1.10 -7.51 17.87
C ALA A 217 -0.68 -8.94 18.21
N PHE A 218 0.30 -9.04 19.10
CA PHE A 218 0.72 -10.25 19.74
C PHE A 218 0.56 -10.10 21.24
N ALA A 219 -0.06 -11.09 21.89
CA ALA A 219 -0.25 -11.11 23.33
C ALA A 219 0.31 -12.38 23.94
N MET A 220 0.94 -12.25 25.11
CA MET A 220 1.33 -13.34 25.98
C MET A 220 0.58 -13.20 27.30
N LEU A 221 -0.18 -14.23 27.69
CA LEU A 221 -0.97 -14.24 28.92
C LEU A 221 -0.24 -15.09 29.96
N ALA A 222 0.54 -14.43 30.82
CA ALA A 222 1.15 -15.07 31.98
C ALA A 222 0.07 -15.35 33.05
N GLY A 223 0.14 -16.42 33.82
CA GLY A 223 -0.86 -16.78 34.84
C GLY A 223 -2.07 -17.57 34.30
N ALA A 224 -2.13 -17.76 32.98
CA ALA A 224 -3.14 -18.58 32.31
C ALA A 224 -2.82 -20.09 32.40
N GLU A 225 -1.63 -20.46 32.87
CA GLU A 225 -1.04 -21.79 32.70
C GLU A 225 -1.73 -22.85 33.56
N ALA A 226 -2.18 -22.52 34.77
CA ALA A 226 -2.71 -23.50 35.73
C ALA A 226 -3.93 -24.32 35.24
N SER A 227 -4.63 -23.85 34.20
CA SER A 227 -5.79 -24.52 33.60
C SER A 227 -5.57 -24.97 32.15
N LEU A 228 -4.59 -24.37 31.47
CA LEU A 228 -4.28 -24.56 30.05
C LEU A 228 -3.04 -25.41 29.80
N ASP A 229 -2.29 -25.73 30.87
CA ASP A 229 -1.01 -26.42 30.79
C ASP A 229 -1.14 -27.72 29.99
N PRO A 230 -0.59 -27.76 28.76
CA PRO A 230 -0.55 -29.00 28.00
C PRO A 230 0.44 -29.99 28.62
N ARG A 231 1.35 -29.55 29.51
CA ARG A 231 2.42 -30.38 30.06
C ARG A 231 2.56 -30.18 31.57
N PRO A 232 1.87 -31.02 32.37
CA PRO A 232 1.89 -30.92 33.83
C PRO A 232 3.32 -30.75 34.38
N GLY A 233 3.58 -29.60 35.02
CA GLY A 233 4.87 -29.29 35.66
C GLY A 233 5.80 -28.38 34.86
N TYR A 234 5.40 -27.95 33.66
CA TYR A 234 6.07 -26.92 32.86
C TYR A 234 5.34 -25.57 32.97
N LYS A 235 6.00 -24.49 32.54
CA LYS A 235 5.42 -23.14 32.49
C LYS A 235 5.18 -22.75 31.04
N ASP A 236 3.98 -23.04 30.54
CA ASP A 236 3.59 -22.77 29.16
C ASP A 236 2.62 -21.59 29.08
N MET A 237 3.03 -20.49 28.45
CA MET A 237 2.22 -19.27 28.39
C MET A 237 1.28 -19.30 27.18
N LEU A 238 0.00 -18.99 27.39
CA LEU A 238 -0.95 -18.78 26.28
C LEU A 238 -0.50 -17.55 25.48
N THR A 239 -0.40 -17.72 24.18
CA THR A 239 -0.04 -16.67 23.24
C THR A 239 -1.07 -16.53 22.15
N THR A 240 -1.30 -15.30 21.71
CA THR A 240 -2.24 -14.99 20.62
C THR A 240 -1.54 -14.09 19.61
N ALA A 241 -1.77 -14.37 18.33
CA ALA A 241 -1.42 -13.48 17.24
C ALA A 241 -2.73 -13.06 16.60
N GLN A 242 -3.05 -11.77 16.65
CA GLN A 242 -4.36 -11.26 16.28
C GLN A 242 -4.21 -10.11 15.29
N ALA A 243 -5.18 -10.01 14.38
CA ALA A 243 -5.31 -8.87 13.49
C ALA A 243 -6.77 -8.44 13.41
N GLY A 244 -7.00 -7.18 13.08
CA GLY A 244 -8.36 -6.67 12.92
C GLY A 244 -8.40 -5.19 12.65
N ILE A 245 -9.53 -4.58 13.01
CA ILE A 245 -9.85 -3.20 12.64
C ILE A 245 -10.31 -2.46 13.90
N GLY A 246 -9.96 -1.20 13.97
CA GLY A 246 -10.49 -0.30 14.98
C GLY A 246 -10.96 1.01 14.40
N ILE A 247 -11.84 1.65 15.17
CA ILE A 247 -12.36 2.97 14.93
C ILE A 247 -11.90 3.91 16.04
N ARG A 248 -11.64 5.17 15.66
CA ARG A 248 -11.31 6.25 16.57
C ARG A 248 -12.49 7.20 16.67
N VAL A 249 -12.84 7.53 17.90
CA VAL A 249 -13.97 8.40 18.25
C VAL A 249 -13.40 9.63 18.95
N GLY A 250 -13.68 10.81 18.39
CA GLY A 250 -13.21 12.09 18.92
C GLY A 250 -13.22 13.18 17.85
N ARG A 251 -13.35 14.44 18.30
CA ARG A 251 -13.34 15.61 17.39
C ARG A 251 -12.02 15.76 16.63
N ASN A 252 -10.90 15.36 17.23
CA ASN A 252 -9.57 15.43 16.60
C ASN A 252 -9.36 14.44 15.44
N TYR A 253 -10.30 13.49 15.24
CA TYR A 253 -10.29 12.55 14.12
C TYR A 253 -11.33 12.90 13.05
N SER A 254 -11.91 14.09 13.08
CA SER A 254 -12.61 14.57 11.89
C SER A 254 -11.60 14.67 10.75
N GLU A 255 -12.00 14.19 9.57
CA GLU A 255 -11.24 14.47 8.34
C GLU A 255 -10.96 15.98 8.26
N PRO A 256 -9.73 16.36 7.87
CA PRO A 256 -9.33 17.75 7.80
C PRO A 256 -10.32 18.50 6.90
N ARG A 257 -10.90 19.58 7.43
CA ARG A 257 -11.68 20.51 6.62
C ARG A 257 -10.71 21.52 6.01
N ILE A 258 -10.93 21.87 4.76
CA ILE A 258 -10.29 23.04 4.18
C ILE A 258 -10.91 24.24 4.90
N GLU A 259 -10.15 24.90 5.77
CA GLU A 259 -10.63 26.07 6.50
C GLU A 259 -10.59 27.29 5.57
N LEU A 260 -11.75 27.90 5.31
CA LEU A 260 -11.82 29.21 4.68
C LEU A 260 -11.14 30.26 5.57
N PRO A 261 -10.44 31.25 4.99
CA PRO A 261 -9.98 32.41 5.74
C PRO A 261 -11.16 33.07 6.47
N VAL A 262 -10.95 33.49 7.72
CA VAL A 262 -12.00 33.98 8.62
C VAL A 262 -12.83 35.12 8.00
N GLU A 263 -12.22 35.96 7.16
CA GLU A 263 -12.89 37.07 6.46
C GLU A 263 -13.93 36.61 5.41
N LEU A 264 -13.78 35.42 4.82
CA LEU A 264 -14.72 34.87 3.83
C LEU A 264 -15.91 34.14 4.49
N ALA A 265 -15.68 33.53 5.66
CA ALA A 265 -16.71 32.80 6.41
C ALA A 265 -17.78 33.70 7.07
N GLU A 266 -17.56 35.02 7.13
CA GLU A 266 -18.51 35.99 7.68
C GLU A 266 -19.42 36.64 6.62
N LEU A 267 -19.12 36.47 5.32
CA LEU A 267 -19.79 37.20 4.22
C LEU A 267 -20.97 36.45 3.58
N GLY A 268 -21.11 35.15 3.84
CA GLY A 268 -22.17 34.31 3.29
C GLY A 268 -22.38 33.07 4.15
N ASN A 269 -23.57 32.49 4.12
CA ASN A 269 -23.80 31.20 4.81
C ASN A 269 -23.34 30.00 3.96
N ASP A 270 -22.88 30.23 2.73
CA ASP A 270 -22.60 29.29 1.64
C ASP A 270 -21.79 30.08 0.58
N PHE A 271 -20.46 30.02 0.67
CA PHE A 271 -19.53 30.87 -0.08
C PHE A 271 -19.47 30.51 -1.57
N ASP A 272 -19.47 29.22 -1.88
CA ASP A 272 -19.37 28.69 -3.24
C ASP A 272 -20.75 28.39 -3.87
N GLN A 273 -21.84 28.62 -3.11
CA GLN A 273 -23.23 28.54 -3.56
C GLN A 273 -23.60 27.16 -4.09
N ASP A 274 -23.00 26.12 -3.51
CA ASP A 274 -23.27 24.73 -3.87
C ASP A 274 -24.53 24.17 -3.15
N GLY A 275 -25.08 24.92 -2.19
CA GLY A 275 -26.25 24.56 -1.41
C GLY A 275 -25.94 23.98 -0.02
N VAL A 276 -24.65 23.86 0.33
CA VAL A 276 -24.17 23.39 1.63
C VAL A 276 -23.54 24.54 2.39
N LYS A 277 -24.08 24.81 3.59
CA LYS A 277 -23.56 25.90 4.41
C LYS A 277 -22.10 25.70 4.78
N ASP A 278 -21.26 26.75 4.71
CA ASP A 278 -19.82 26.73 5.02
C ASP A 278 -19.46 25.99 6.32
N LYS A 279 -20.28 26.13 7.39
CA LYS A 279 -20.06 25.44 8.68
C LYS A 279 -20.12 23.90 8.57
N ARG A 280 -20.81 23.38 7.56
CA ARG A 280 -21.02 21.95 7.28
C ARG A 280 -20.35 21.50 5.98
N ASP A 281 -19.98 22.44 5.13
CA ASP A 281 -19.27 22.20 3.90
C ASP A 281 -17.81 21.78 4.18
N ARG A 282 -17.33 20.80 3.42
CA ARG A 282 -15.97 20.28 3.46
C ARG A 282 -15.13 20.75 2.29
N CYS A 283 -15.76 21.18 1.21
CA CYS A 283 -15.13 21.57 -0.04
C CYS A 283 -15.57 23.00 -0.40
N PRO A 284 -15.05 24.01 0.30
CA PRO A 284 -15.52 25.41 0.25
C PRO A 284 -15.23 26.17 -1.05
N ALA A 285 -14.88 25.46 -2.12
CA ALA A 285 -14.53 26.02 -3.42
C ALA A 285 -15.06 25.11 -4.54
N THR A 286 -16.23 24.52 -4.32
CA THR A 286 -16.90 23.71 -5.32
C THR A 286 -17.47 24.61 -6.41
N PRO A 287 -17.25 24.31 -7.70
CA PRO A 287 -17.83 25.13 -8.77
C PRO A 287 -19.36 25.14 -8.71
N ILE A 288 -19.96 26.33 -8.89
CA ILE A 288 -21.41 26.50 -8.94
C ILE A 288 -22.03 25.55 -9.98
N GLY A 289 -22.97 24.71 -9.53
CA GLY A 289 -23.68 23.75 -10.38
C GLY A 289 -22.97 22.41 -10.59
N ALA A 290 -21.80 22.19 -9.98
CA ALA A 290 -21.20 20.85 -9.93
C ALA A 290 -22.10 19.89 -9.12
N PRO A 291 -22.23 18.61 -9.53
CA PRO A 291 -22.92 17.61 -8.73
C PRO A 291 -22.18 17.41 -7.41
N ILE A 292 -22.81 17.71 -6.27
CA ILE A 292 -22.20 17.58 -4.95
C ILE A 292 -22.82 16.47 -4.11
N ASP A 293 -22.05 15.95 -3.17
CA ASP A 293 -22.53 15.07 -2.11
C ASP A 293 -23.14 15.86 -0.94
N LYS A 294 -23.63 15.16 0.08
CA LYS A 294 -24.24 15.78 1.28
C LYS A 294 -23.27 16.64 2.11
N ARG A 295 -21.99 16.63 1.79
CA ARG A 295 -20.91 17.30 2.50
C ARG A 295 -20.36 18.51 1.74
N GLY A 296 -20.93 18.85 0.57
CA GLY A 296 -20.51 19.95 -0.29
C GLY A 296 -19.32 19.62 -1.18
N CYS A 297 -18.88 18.35 -1.21
CA CYS A 297 -17.79 17.94 -2.09
C CYS A 297 -18.33 17.43 -3.43
N PRO A 298 -17.62 17.67 -4.54
CA PRO A 298 -18.00 17.13 -5.84
C PRO A 298 -18.17 15.60 -5.80
N THR A 299 -19.19 15.10 -6.47
CA THR A 299 -19.45 13.67 -6.63
C THR A 299 -18.35 13.06 -7.50
N ASP A 300 -17.87 11.89 -7.06
CA ASP A 300 -16.93 11.02 -7.77
C ASP A 300 -17.57 9.61 -7.72
N SER A 301 -18.19 9.25 -8.84
CA SER A 301 -19.12 8.11 -8.96
C SER A 301 -18.39 6.78 -9.05
N ASP A 302 -17.21 6.73 -9.67
CA ASP A 302 -16.40 5.52 -9.80
C ASP A 302 -15.19 5.45 -8.84
N LYS A 303 -14.91 6.55 -8.13
CA LYS A 303 -13.92 6.67 -7.05
C LYS A 303 -12.48 6.57 -7.54
N ASP A 304 -12.22 7.07 -8.73
CA ASP A 304 -10.88 7.15 -9.30
C ASP A 304 -10.08 8.38 -8.81
N GLY A 305 -10.75 9.31 -8.12
CA GLY A 305 -10.17 10.54 -7.56
C GLY A 305 -10.37 11.78 -8.43
N VAL A 306 -11.05 11.67 -9.57
CA VAL A 306 -11.47 12.78 -10.44
C VAL A 306 -12.98 12.96 -10.30
N ALA A 307 -13.41 14.17 -9.96
CA ALA A 307 -14.84 14.43 -9.79
C ALA A 307 -15.59 14.31 -11.12
N ASP A 308 -16.84 13.82 -11.09
CA ASP A 308 -17.69 13.51 -12.26
C ASP A 308 -17.79 14.65 -13.27
N TYR A 309 -17.73 15.91 -12.82
CA TYR A 309 -17.81 17.09 -13.67
C TYR A 309 -16.51 17.40 -14.44
N ARG A 310 -15.38 16.80 -14.05
CA ARG A 310 -14.05 16.90 -14.69
C ARG A 310 -13.61 15.59 -15.31
N ASP A 311 -14.34 14.52 -15.04
CA ASP A 311 -14.06 13.19 -15.51
C ASP A 311 -14.67 12.97 -16.90
N LEU A 312 -13.86 12.45 -17.83
CA LEU A 312 -14.30 12.04 -19.16
C LEU A 312 -14.95 10.65 -19.17
N GLU A 313 -14.67 9.82 -18.16
CA GLU A 313 -15.21 8.48 -17.97
C GLU A 313 -15.91 8.28 -16.60
N PRO A 314 -16.94 9.07 -16.20
CA PRO A 314 -17.45 9.15 -14.80
C PRO A 314 -18.03 7.88 -14.17
N PHE A 315 -18.10 6.77 -14.90
CA PHE A 315 -18.68 5.50 -14.44
C PHE A 315 -17.79 4.31 -14.78
N SER A 316 -16.51 4.55 -15.02
CA SER A 316 -15.57 3.52 -15.46
C SER A 316 -14.97 2.79 -14.25
N PRO A 317 -14.79 1.46 -14.28
CA PRO A 317 -14.36 0.69 -13.10
C PRO A 317 -12.86 0.83 -12.76
N HIS A 318 -12.17 1.84 -13.31
CA HIS A 318 -10.72 1.97 -13.22
C HIS A 318 -10.32 2.87 -12.05
N THR A 319 -9.32 2.46 -11.27
CA THR A 319 -8.85 3.24 -10.09
C THR A 319 -7.61 4.07 -10.37
N ARG A 320 -7.01 3.95 -11.56
CA ARG A 320 -5.75 4.59 -11.92
C ARG A 320 -5.89 5.31 -13.24
N VAL A 321 -6.11 6.62 -13.14
CA VAL A 321 -6.46 7.50 -14.25
C VAL A 321 -5.50 8.68 -14.36
N ASN A 322 -5.55 9.38 -15.49
CA ASN A 322 -4.87 10.66 -15.66
C ASN A 322 -5.66 11.81 -15.01
N MET A 323 -5.21 13.06 -15.20
CA MET A 323 -5.89 14.23 -14.61
C MET A 323 -7.29 14.52 -15.17
N GLN A 324 -7.71 13.78 -16.20
CA GLN A 324 -9.02 13.90 -16.85
C GLN A 324 -9.91 12.68 -16.59
N GLY A 325 -9.51 11.75 -15.71
CA GLY A 325 -10.30 10.56 -15.38
C GLY A 325 -10.23 9.44 -16.43
N VAL A 326 -9.29 9.52 -17.38
CA VAL A 326 -9.13 8.47 -18.40
C VAL A 326 -8.14 7.41 -17.94
N ALA A 327 -8.53 6.13 -18.04
CA ALA A 327 -7.67 5.01 -17.72
C ALA A 327 -6.58 4.81 -18.78
N LEU A 328 -5.31 4.88 -18.36
CA LEU A 328 -4.16 4.68 -19.25
C LEU A 328 -3.59 3.26 -19.12
N SER A 329 -3.20 2.67 -20.24
CA SER A 329 -2.43 1.42 -20.30
C SER A 329 -1.04 1.56 -19.69
N GLU A 330 -0.41 0.45 -19.31
CA GLU A 330 0.95 0.48 -18.72
C GLU A 330 1.97 1.16 -19.65
N ALA A 331 1.90 0.91 -20.95
CA ALA A 331 2.78 1.56 -21.94
C ALA A 331 2.60 3.09 -21.97
N GLN A 332 1.38 3.59 -21.80
CA GLN A 332 1.11 5.03 -21.73
C GLN A 332 1.62 5.63 -20.42
N TRP A 333 1.51 4.92 -19.30
CA TRP A 333 2.09 5.34 -18.02
C TRP A 333 3.62 5.42 -18.07
N GLU A 334 4.29 4.47 -18.72
CA GLU A 334 5.74 4.48 -18.92
C GLU A 334 6.19 5.68 -19.75
N ALA A 335 5.44 6.02 -20.81
CA ALA A 335 5.72 7.19 -21.64
C ALA A 335 5.62 8.51 -20.85
N ILE A 336 4.58 8.66 -20.01
CA ILE A 336 4.40 9.86 -19.16
C ILE A 336 5.52 9.94 -18.10
N ALA A 337 5.89 8.81 -17.50
CA ALA A 337 6.97 8.74 -16.52
C ALA A 337 8.33 9.11 -17.15
N ALA A 338 8.60 8.65 -18.37
CA ALA A 338 9.80 8.98 -19.13
C ALA A 338 9.90 10.49 -19.41
N GLN A 339 8.82 11.12 -19.86
CA GLN A 339 8.77 12.58 -20.10
C GLN A 339 9.01 13.39 -18.82
N ARG A 340 8.45 12.97 -17.68
CA ARG A 340 8.66 13.65 -16.39
C ARG A 340 10.11 13.54 -15.93
N SER A 341 10.79 12.43 -16.22
CA SER A 341 12.20 12.24 -15.91
C SER A 341 13.12 13.16 -16.74
N GLU A 342 12.76 13.44 -17.99
CA GLU A 342 13.50 14.36 -18.87
C GLU A 342 13.33 15.83 -18.44
N GLN A 343 12.12 16.22 -18.01
CA GLN A 343 11.87 17.55 -17.45
C GLN A 343 12.56 17.78 -16.10
N THR A 344 12.81 16.70 -15.36
CA THR A 344 13.57 16.69 -14.11
C THR A 344 15.01 16.26 -14.38
N ALA A 345 15.68 16.90 -15.34
CA ALA A 345 17.04 16.57 -15.70
C ALA A 345 17.97 16.54 -14.46
N PRO A 346 18.95 15.61 -14.40
CA PRO A 346 19.82 15.45 -13.24
C PRO A 346 20.60 16.72 -12.95
N THR A 347 20.70 17.09 -11.67
CA THR A 347 21.49 18.24 -11.21
C THR A 347 22.94 18.06 -11.63
N ILE A 348 23.42 18.83 -12.61
CA ILE A 348 24.83 18.81 -12.99
C ILE A 348 25.61 19.53 -11.88
N GLU A 349 26.32 18.76 -11.05
CA GLU A 349 27.22 19.32 -10.03
C GLU A 349 28.44 19.96 -10.71
N VAL A 350 28.50 21.29 -10.74
CA VAL A 350 29.65 22.06 -11.25
C VAL A 350 30.53 22.47 -10.08
N PHE A 351 31.72 21.87 -9.96
CA PHE A 351 32.71 22.20 -8.93
C PHE A 351 33.51 23.45 -9.32
N GLN A 352 33.54 24.46 -8.43
CA GLN A 352 34.32 25.70 -8.63
C GLN A 352 35.38 25.86 -7.54
N ARG A 353 36.58 26.31 -7.93
CA ARG A 353 37.70 26.65 -7.02
C ARG A 353 37.77 28.17 -6.85
N ILE A 354 37.74 28.65 -5.59
CA ILE A 354 37.96 30.05 -5.22
C ILE A 354 39.33 30.15 -4.56
N GLU A 355 40.25 30.92 -5.15
CA GLU A 355 41.53 31.29 -4.54
C GLU A 355 41.38 32.68 -3.90
N SER A 356 41.86 32.86 -2.67
CA SER A 356 41.79 34.13 -1.93
C SER A 356 43.10 34.27 -1.12
N PRO A 357 43.62 35.48 -0.79
CA PRO A 357 42.85 36.70 -0.54
C PRO A 357 43.59 38.04 -0.82
N GLU A 358 43.60 38.59 -2.04
CA GLU A 358 43.92 40.04 -2.19
C GLU A 358 43.56 40.73 -3.52
N GLU A 359 43.26 40.02 -4.61
CA GLU A 359 42.72 40.65 -5.83
C GLU A 359 41.66 39.73 -6.47
N ALA A 360 40.70 40.34 -7.17
CA ALA A 360 39.41 39.76 -7.58
C ALA A 360 39.45 38.25 -7.95
N PRO A 361 38.56 37.41 -7.38
CA PRO A 361 38.66 35.96 -7.50
C PRO A 361 38.41 35.49 -8.94
N ALA A 362 39.44 34.94 -9.58
CA ALA A 362 39.32 34.28 -10.87
C ALA A 362 38.76 32.86 -10.68
N VAL A 363 37.48 32.67 -11.00
CA VAL A 363 36.81 31.36 -10.94
C VAL A 363 37.29 30.47 -12.10
N LYS A 364 37.84 29.29 -11.79
CA LYS A 364 38.22 28.28 -12.80
C LYS A 364 37.45 26.97 -12.58
N ALA A 365 36.96 26.38 -13.67
CA ALA A 365 36.29 25.09 -13.65
C ALA A 365 37.28 23.97 -13.28
N VAL A 366 36.90 23.12 -12.34
CA VAL A 366 37.72 22.00 -11.83
C VAL A 366 36.94 20.69 -11.95
N SER A 367 37.67 19.57 -12.03
CA SER A 367 37.08 18.23 -11.99
C SER A 367 36.48 17.90 -10.61
N SER A 368 35.73 16.80 -10.50
CA SER A 368 35.17 16.31 -9.22
C SER A 368 36.20 16.07 -8.11
N LYS A 369 37.50 15.97 -8.45
CA LYS A 369 38.61 15.88 -7.49
C LYS A 369 39.30 17.22 -7.19
N GLY A 370 38.74 18.34 -7.66
CA GLY A 370 39.31 19.69 -7.46
C GLY A 370 40.50 20.05 -8.35
N LEU A 371 40.79 19.24 -9.38
CA LEU A 371 41.92 19.43 -10.30
C LEU A 371 41.51 20.27 -11.52
N THR A 372 42.34 21.23 -11.90
CA THR A 372 42.20 22.00 -13.15
C THR A 372 42.52 21.14 -14.39
N PRO A 373 42.05 21.53 -15.60
CA PRO A 373 42.35 20.79 -16.84
C PRO A 373 43.86 20.64 -17.13
N ALA A 374 44.68 21.59 -16.70
CA ALA A 374 46.14 21.53 -16.83
C ALA A 374 46.76 20.50 -15.87
N GLU A 375 46.28 20.43 -14.62
CA GLU A 375 46.70 19.43 -13.64
C GLU A 375 46.27 18.01 -14.04
N VAL A 376 45.08 17.85 -14.64
CA VAL A 376 44.64 16.55 -15.19
C VAL A 376 45.53 16.09 -16.36
N ARG A 377 46.00 17.01 -17.22
CA ARG A 377 46.96 16.70 -18.28
C ARG A 377 48.31 16.28 -17.73
N LEU A 378 48.82 17.00 -16.72
CA LEU A 378 50.09 16.68 -16.04
C LEU A 378 50.01 15.36 -15.27
N LEU A 379 48.87 15.04 -14.65
CA LEU A 379 48.65 13.78 -13.94
C LEU A 379 48.67 12.58 -14.91
N LYS A 380 48.04 12.73 -16.09
CA LYS A 380 48.07 11.73 -17.16
C LYS A 380 49.47 11.53 -17.75
N SER A 381 50.33 12.55 -17.76
CA SER A 381 51.67 12.46 -18.37
C SER A 381 52.78 12.06 -17.39
N PHE A 382 52.66 12.36 -16.09
CA PHE A 382 53.75 12.17 -15.13
C PHE A 382 53.39 11.35 -13.87
N GLY A 383 52.12 10.96 -13.67
CA GLY A 383 51.73 9.94 -12.68
C GLY A 383 51.98 10.27 -11.19
N THR A 384 52.27 11.51 -10.82
CA THR A 384 52.53 11.88 -9.42
C THR A 384 51.38 12.67 -8.79
N ASP A 385 50.78 12.12 -7.72
CA ASP A 385 49.60 12.61 -6.98
C ASP A 385 49.86 13.77 -5.99
N LYS A 386 50.95 14.53 -6.11
CA LYS A 386 51.29 15.56 -5.10
C LYS A 386 50.88 16.97 -5.52
N SER A 387 49.65 17.35 -5.19
CA SER A 387 49.22 18.75 -5.06
C SER A 387 48.97 19.07 -3.57
N THR A 388 49.68 20.07 -3.02
CA THR A 388 49.78 20.39 -1.59
C THR A 388 48.78 21.44 -1.08
N ILE A 389 47.69 21.71 -1.79
CA ILE A 389 46.74 22.77 -1.40
C ILE A 389 45.38 22.17 -1.04
N LYS A 390 44.95 22.30 0.23
CA LYS A 390 43.61 21.91 0.68
C LYS A 390 42.58 22.90 0.13
N VAL A 391 41.73 22.48 -0.79
CA VAL A 391 40.66 23.29 -1.39
C VAL A 391 39.30 22.87 -0.81
N LYS A 392 38.49 23.85 -0.39
CA LYS A 392 37.11 23.64 0.10
C LYS A 392 36.14 23.91 -1.06
N ALA A 393 35.48 22.86 -1.56
CA ALA A 393 34.47 22.99 -2.61
C ALA A 393 33.17 23.58 -2.02
N LEU A 394 32.71 24.71 -2.57
CA LEU A 394 31.38 25.23 -2.25
C LEU A 394 30.38 24.62 -3.24
N HIS A 395 29.43 23.84 -2.73
CA HIS A 395 28.33 23.31 -3.52
C HIS A 395 27.26 24.39 -3.61
N THR A 396 27.02 24.90 -4.81
CA THR A 396 25.90 25.82 -5.05
C THR A 396 24.93 25.12 -5.99
N PRO A 397 23.72 24.74 -5.52
CA PRO A 397 22.69 24.25 -6.43
C PRO A 397 22.33 25.38 -7.39
N VAL A 398 22.42 25.11 -8.69
CA VAL A 398 21.89 26.03 -9.70
C VAL A 398 20.38 25.94 -9.59
N ALA A 399 19.75 27.02 -9.08
CA ALA A 399 18.30 27.13 -9.11
C ALA A 399 17.83 27.05 -10.58
N PRO A 400 16.78 26.28 -10.89
CA PRO A 400 16.24 26.24 -12.24
C PRO A 400 15.88 27.66 -12.66
N LYS A 401 16.35 28.06 -13.85
CA LYS A 401 15.90 29.29 -14.50
C LYS A 401 14.39 29.17 -14.71
N VAL A 402 13.62 29.78 -13.83
CA VAL A 402 12.21 30.08 -14.09
C VAL A 402 12.21 31.02 -15.30
N PRO A 403 11.51 30.69 -16.40
CA PRO A 403 11.24 31.68 -17.43
C PRO A 403 10.38 32.77 -16.80
N SER A 404 10.97 33.96 -16.68
CA SER A 404 10.26 35.19 -16.34
C SER A 404 9.22 35.49 -17.42
N SER A 405 7.99 35.76 -16.97
CA SER A 405 6.89 36.43 -17.66
C SER A 405 6.37 35.81 -18.96
N ALA A 406 5.26 35.08 -18.85
CA ALA A 406 4.15 35.25 -19.80
C ALA A 406 2.84 35.19 -19.00
N ALA A 407 2.09 36.27 -19.14
CA ALA A 407 0.83 36.53 -18.47
C ALA A 407 -0.21 35.45 -18.75
N GLU A 408 -1.11 35.28 -17.79
CA GLU A 408 -2.42 34.69 -17.99
C GLU A 408 -3.09 35.30 -19.22
N THR A 409 -3.38 34.47 -20.22
CA THR A 409 -4.51 34.68 -21.10
C THR A 409 -5.19 33.34 -21.33
N SER A 410 -6.30 33.15 -20.64
CA SER A 410 -7.40 32.31 -21.09
C SER A 410 -7.82 32.77 -22.48
N ALA A 411 -7.70 31.92 -23.50
CA ALA A 411 -8.60 31.91 -24.65
C ALA A 411 -8.30 30.69 -25.54
N VAL A 412 -9.33 29.85 -25.67
CA VAL A 412 -9.57 28.99 -26.83
C VAL A 412 -9.32 29.79 -28.12
N GLY A 413 -8.47 29.28 -29.01
CA GLY A 413 -8.29 29.85 -30.35
C GLY A 413 -6.98 29.46 -31.02
N GLY A 414 -7.01 28.38 -31.81
CA GLY A 414 -5.98 28.04 -32.79
C GLY A 414 -4.67 27.50 -32.20
N MET A 415 -4.54 26.18 -32.15
CA MET A 415 -3.24 25.55 -31.89
C MET A 415 -2.23 26.01 -32.94
N ASN A 416 -1.18 26.70 -32.50
CA ASN A 416 -0.07 27.15 -33.33
C ASN A 416 0.69 25.92 -33.85
N ILE A 417 0.63 25.68 -35.16
CA ILE A 417 1.17 24.49 -35.84
C ILE A 417 2.69 24.36 -35.63
N GLU A 418 3.41 25.47 -35.46
CA GLU A 418 4.83 25.46 -35.09
C GLU A 418 5.11 24.87 -33.70
N ALA A 419 4.19 25.03 -32.74
CA ALA A 419 4.33 24.50 -31.39
C ALA A 419 4.06 22.98 -31.34
N LEU A 420 3.12 22.46 -32.16
CA LEU A 420 2.96 21.01 -32.34
C LEU A 420 4.20 20.38 -33.01
N ARG A 421 4.81 21.08 -33.98
CA ARG A 421 6.01 20.63 -34.70
C ARG A 421 7.25 20.52 -33.80
N ALA A 422 7.28 21.24 -32.67
CA ALA A 422 8.39 21.24 -31.71
C ALA A 422 8.26 20.20 -30.59
N VAL A 423 7.06 19.64 -30.35
CA VAL A 423 6.76 18.85 -29.14
C VAL A 423 6.76 17.33 -29.39
N MET A 424 6.67 16.84 -30.64
CA MET A 424 6.59 15.39 -30.90
C MET A 424 7.35 14.97 -32.18
N PRO A 425 8.56 14.39 -32.09
CA PRO A 425 9.26 13.84 -33.26
C PRO A 425 8.60 12.57 -33.82
N ALA A 426 7.75 11.89 -33.06
CA ALA A 426 7.16 10.58 -33.42
C ALA A 426 5.94 10.66 -34.37
N ILE A 427 5.31 11.83 -34.53
CA ILE A 427 4.09 12.02 -35.35
C ILE A 427 4.40 12.74 -36.67
N ARG A 428 5.67 13.09 -36.93
CA ARG A 428 6.02 13.82 -38.15
C ARG A 428 6.18 12.85 -39.33
N PRO A 429 5.43 13.02 -40.44
CA PRO A 429 5.75 12.31 -41.67
C PRO A 429 7.20 12.59 -42.06
N SER A 430 7.94 11.53 -42.37
CA SER A 430 9.35 11.63 -42.77
C SER A 430 9.63 10.75 -43.98
N TYR A 431 10.70 11.07 -44.69
CA TYR A 431 11.16 10.36 -45.87
C TYR A 431 12.49 9.69 -45.55
N LEU A 432 12.64 8.44 -45.94
CA LEU A 432 13.85 7.66 -45.79
C LEU A 432 14.24 7.10 -47.15
N ILE A 433 15.49 6.64 -47.26
CA ILE A 433 15.98 6.02 -48.49
C ILE A 433 16.22 4.57 -48.22
N GLN A 434 15.45 3.73 -48.88
CA GLN A 434 15.66 2.29 -48.89
C GLN A 434 16.75 1.96 -49.89
N LEU A 435 17.80 1.27 -49.43
CA LEU A 435 19.02 1.06 -50.21
C LEU A 435 18.88 0.02 -51.33
N ALA A 436 17.95 -0.92 -51.19
CA ALA A 436 17.64 -1.93 -52.20
C ALA A 436 16.19 -2.44 -52.07
N PRO A 437 15.53 -2.86 -53.16
CA PRO A 437 14.19 -3.46 -53.13
C PRO A 437 14.15 -4.79 -52.36
N ASP A 438 15.21 -5.60 -52.48
CA ASP A 438 15.40 -6.84 -51.72
C ASP A 438 16.82 -6.85 -51.14
N VAL A 439 16.94 -7.19 -49.86
CA VAL A 439 18.25 -7.34 -49.19
C VAL A 439 19.12 -8.40 -49.85
N ARG A 440 18.53 -9.35 -50.58
CA ARG A 440 19.28 -10.40 -51.30
C ARG A 440 20.05 -9.90 -52.51
N THR A 441 19.66 -8.76 -53.10
CA THR A 441 20.39 -8.17 -54.25
C THR A 441 21.54 -7.26 -53.81
N MET A 442 21.73 -7.11 -52.49
CA MET A 442 22.54 -6.07 -51.89
C MET A 442 23.89 -6.59 -51.40
N GLU A 443 24.96 -5.85 -51.68
CA GLU A 443 26.32 -6.24 -51.27
C GLU A 443 26.60 -5.80 -49.82
N MET A 444 26.47 -6.74 -48.88
CA MET A 444 26.58 -6.47 -47.43
C MET A 444 27.89 -5.82 -46.99
N ALA A 445 28.98 -6.02 -47.74
CA ALA A 445 30.28 -5.39 -47.46
C ALA A 445 30.22 -3.85 -47.55
N ARG A 446 29.39 -3.29 -48.45
CA ARG A 446 29.27 -1.83 -48.62
C ARG A 446 28.49 -1.17 -47.49
N ILE A 447 27.51 -1.87 -46.94
CA ILE A 447 26.61 -1.33 -45.92
C ILE A 447 27.23 -1.37 -44.52
N THR A 448 28.19 -2.27 -44.32
CA THR A 448 28.86 -2.44 -43.02
C THR A 448 29.46 -1.11 -42.52
N ALA A 449 30.03 -0.28 -43.40
CA ALA A 449 30.54 1.03 -43.03
C ALA A 449 29.44 1.99 -42.56
N PHE A 450 28.30 2.04 -43.27
CA PHE A 450 27.18 2.92 -42.96
C PHE A 450 26.39 2.48 -41.71
N LEU A 451 26.36 1.18 -41.42
CA LEU A 451 25.80 0.66 -40.15
C LEU A 451 26.68 1.06 -38.96
N MET A 452 28.00 1.04 -39.11
CA MET A 452 28.94 1.40 -38.04
C MET A 452 28.97 2.90 -37.74
N THR A 453 28.66 3.75 -38.74
CA THR A 453 28.51 5.20 -38.53
C THR A 453 27.12 5.60 -38.05
N GLY A 454 26.15 4.68 -38.09
CA GLY A 454 24.75 4.93 -37.73
C GLY A 454 23.97 5.73 -38.78
N GLU A 455 24.51 5.89 -40.00
CA GLU A 455 23.83 6.58 -41.10
C GLU A 455 22.71 5.72 -41.72
N VAL A 456 22.79 4.40 -41.55
CA VAL A 456 21.82 3.42 -42.02
C VAL A 456 21.32 2.57 -40.86
N THR A 457 20.03 2.26 -40.87
CA THR A 457 19.33 1.44 -39.87
C THR A 457 18.55 0.31 -40.53
N GLN A 458 18.23 -0.72 -39.77
CA GLN A 458 17.42 -1.86 -40.22
C GLN A 458 15.94 -1.62 -39.89
N LYS A 459 15.05 -1.82 -40.85
CA LYS A 459 13.58 -1.78 -40.66
C LYS A 459 12.91 -2.93 -41.38
N PHE A 460 11.63 -3.16 -41.08
CA PHE A 460 10.80 -4.07 -41.84
C PHE A 460 9.90 -3.28 -42.79
N ASP A 461 9.80 -3.73 -44.03
CA ASP A 461 8.83 -3.19 -44.98
C ASP A 461 7.40 -3.69 -44.68
N GLN A 462 6.42 -3.24 -45.48
CA GLN A 462 5.02 -3.65 -45.33
C GLN A 462 4.78 -5.15 -45.53
N SER A 463 5.70 -5.84 -46.21
CA SER A 463 5.66 -7.28 -46.43
C SER A 463 6.37 -8.07 -45.33
N SER A 464 6.76 -7.40 -44.23
CA SER A 464 7.56 -7.97 -43.13
C SER A 464 8.93 -8.51 -43.57
N THR A 465 9.48 -7.96 -44.65
CA THR A 465 10.84 -8.26 -45.12
C THR A 465 11.81 -7.27 -44.52
N LEU A 466 12.96 -7.75 -44.04
CA LEU A 466 14.03 -6.89 -43.52
C LEU A 466 14.57 -6.02 -44.66
N THR A 467 14.73 -4.73 -44.42
CA THR A 467 15.29 -3.74 -45.35
C THR A 467 16.23 -2.79 -44.61
N PHE A 468 17.09 -2.12 -45.37
CA PHE A 468 18.03 -1.12 -44.85
C PHE A 468 17.64 0.27 -45.34
N VAL A 469 17.51 1.19 -44.39
CA VAL A 469 17.04 2.56 -44.64
C VAL A 469 17.95 3.60 -44.00
N THR A 470 18.09 4.76 -44.63
CA THR A 470 18.84 5.89 -44.06
C THR A 470 18.12 6.55 -42.89
N LEU A 471 18.79 7.49 -42.20
CA LEU A 471 18.13 8.39 -41.26
C LEU A 471 16.99 9.21 -41.92
N PRO A 472 15.94 9.57 -41.15
CA PRO A 472 14.78 10.29 -41.66
C PRO A 472 15.13 11.73 -42.05
N VAL A 473 14.58 12.17 -43.17
CA VAL A 473 14.57 13.57 -43.63
C VAL A 473 13.14 14.08 -43.76
N PHE A 474 12.94 15.37 -43.57
CA PHE A 474 11.60 15.96 -43.40
C PHE A 474 11.14 16.81 -44.58
N SER A 475 11.81 16.70 -45.72
CA SER A 475 11.45 17.38 -46.96
C SER A 475 11.73 16.49 -48.16
N MET A 476 10.81 16.47 -49.13
CA MET A 476 11.02 15.78 -50.40
C MET A 476 12.28 16.25 -51.14
N ARG A 477 12.67 17.52 -50.99
CA ARG A 477 13.89 18.07 -51.61
C ARG A 477 15.16 17.47 -50.99
N ASP A 478 15.16 17.32 -49.68
CA ASP A 478 16.28 16.73 -48.94
C ASP A 478 16.35 15.22 -49.20
N ALA A 479 15.19 14.55 -49.33
CA ALA A 479 15.10 13.14 -49.71
C ALA A 479 15.67 12.88 -51.11
N GLN A 480 15.38 13.76 -52.09
CA GLN A 480 15.97 13.68 -53.42
C GLN A 480 17.48 13.89 -53.41
N THR A 481 17.97 14.86 -52.62
CA THR A 481 19.41 15.12 -52.50
C THR A 481 20.11 13.90 -51.90
N LYS A 482 19.56 13.36 -50.81
CA LYS A 482 20.11 12.18 -50.14
C LYS A 482 20.04 10.92 -51.02
N LEU A 483 19.07 10.84 -51.94
CA LEU A 483 18.94 9.73 -52.89
C LEU A 483 20.10 9.72 -53.88
N GLU A 484 20.44 10.89 -54.40
CA GLU A 484 21.59 11.03 -55.29
C GLU A 484 22.90 10.73 -54.56
N ASP A 485 23.04 11.12 -53.28
CA ASP A 485 24.20 10.77 -52.46
C ASP A 485 24.33 9.24 -52.29
N MET A 486 23.22 8.54 -52.03
CA MET A 486 23.23 7.08 -51.87
C MET A 486 23.50 6.35 -53.19
N LYS A 487 23.00 6.86 -54.32
CA LYS A 487 23.35 6.33 -55.64
C LYS A 487 24.83 6.53 -55.96
N GLN A 488 25.40 7.70 -55.65
CA GLN A 488 26.84 7.94 -55.78
C GLN A 488 27.68 7.06 -54.86
N ALA A 489 27.15 6.64 -53.71
CA ALA A 489 27.77 5.68 -52.80
C ALA A 489 27.69 4.21 -53.30
N GLY A 490 27.08 3.97 -54.47
CA GLY A 490 27.00 2.66 -55.11
C GLY A 490 25.71 1.88 -54.84
N PHE A 491 24.65 2.55 -54.39
CA PHE A 491 23.30 1.97 -54.25
C PHE A 491 22.40 2.39 -55.42
N ASP A 492 22.65 1.82 -56.61
CA ASP A 492 21.95 2.22 -57.85
C ASP A 492 20.43 1.93 -57.82
N GLU A 493 20.01 0.93 -57.05
CA GLU A 493 18.61 0.54 -56.87
C GLU A 493 17.91 1.25 -55.69
N ALA A 494 18.55 2.24 -55.07
CA ALA A 494 17.96 2.97 -53.96
C ALA A 494 16.73 3.77 -54.39
N PHE A 495 15.72 3.84 -53.51
CA PHE A 495 14.49 4.60 -53.72
C PHE A 495 13.96 5.21 -52.42
N ILE A 496 13.12 6.23 -52.55
CA ILE A 496 12.54 6.94 -51.41
C ILE A 496 11.35 6.15 -50.89
N VAL A 497 11.24 6.05 -49.57
CA VAL A 497 10.10 5.47 -48.84
C VAL A 497 9.62 6.47 -47.78
N GLY A 498 8.33 6.43 -47.47
CA GLY A 498 7.77 7.22 -46.39
C GLY A 498 7.87 6.50 -45.05
N GLU A 499 7.92 7.25 -43.96
CA GLU A 499 7.72 6.75 -42.61
C GLU A 499 6.69 7.59 -41.85
N PHE A 500 5.78 6.88 -41.19
CA PHE A 500 4.81 7.46 -40.27
C PHE A 500 4.59 6.52 -39.08
N ASN A 501 4.59 7.06 -37.86
CA ASN A 501 4.46 6.28 -36.61
C ASN A 501 5.39 5.05 -36.52
N GLY A 502 6.64 5.18 -36.97
CA GLY A 502 7.63 4.10 -36.89
C GLY A 502 7.51 3.02 -37.98
N ARG A 503 6.55 3.14 -38.91
CA ARG A 503 6.29 2.16 -39.99
C ARG A 503 6.58 2.74 -41.36
N LEU A 504 7.13 1.91 -42.25
CA LEU A 504 7.34 2.27 -43.66
C LEU A 504 5.99 2.29 -44.40
N VAL A 505 5.72 3.41 -45.05
CA VAL A 505 4.48 3.71 -45.79
C VAL A 505 4.80 4.25 -47.18
N ASP A 506 3.81 4.25 -48.07
CA ASP A 506 3.98 4.77 -49.42
C ASP A 506 4.34 6.28 -49.37
N VAL A 507 5.27 6.69 -50.22
CA VAL A 507 5.71 8.09 -50.35
C VAL A 507 4.54 9.01 -50.68
N ALA A 508 3.56 8.54 -51.49
CA ALA A 508 2.37 9.32 -51.83
C ALA A 508 1.52 9.63 -50.60
N MET A 509 1.36 8.65 -49.70
CA MET A 509 0.60 8.80 -48.46
C MET A 509 1.27 9.79 -47.50
N VAL A 510 2.60 9.73 -47.38
CA VAL A 510 3.37 10.67 -46.55
C VAL A 510 3.37 12.07 -47.12
N ALA A 511 3.45 12.23 -48.44
CA ALA A 511 3.37 13.52 -49.11
C ALA A 511 1.99 14.17 -48.96
N GLU A 512 0.92 13.39 -49.04
CA GLU A 512 -0.44 13.88 -48.79
C GLU A 512 -0.60 14.31 -47.32
N LEU A 513 -0.09 13.52 -46.38
CA LEU A 513 -0.15 13.84 -44.95
C LEU A 513 0.68 15.08 -44.61
N ASP A 514 1.88 15.23 -45.18
CA ASP A 514 2.71 16.43 -45.02
C ASP A 514 2.01 17.66 -45.62
N GLN A 515 1.31 17.52 -46.74
CA GLN A 515 0.51 18.60 -47.34
C GLN A 515 -0.71 18.97 -46.48
N GLN A 516 -1.43 18.00 -45.94
CA GLN A 516 -2.58 18.22 -45.04
C GLN A 516 -2.15 18.89 -43.72
N LEU A 517 -0.99 18.48 -43.18
CA LEU A 517 -0.39 19.12 -42.00
C LEU A 517 0.03 20.56 -42.29
N ASN A 518 0.67 20.81 -43.44
CA ASN A 518 1.08 22.17 -43.83
C ASN A 518 -0.11 23.10 -44.13
N ASN A 519 -1.25 22.54 -44.57
CA ASN A 519 -2.49 23.28 -44.80
C ASN A 519 -3.39 23.38 -43.56
N GLY A 520 -3.02 22.76 -42.43
CA GLY A 520 -3.80 22.76 -41.20
C GLY A 520 -5.14 21.98 -41.28
N THR A 521 -5.28 21.07 -42.25
CA THR A 521 -6.51 20.29 -42.50
C THR A 521 -6.42 18.85 -42.03
N ALA A 522 -5.31 18.43 -41.42
CA ALA A 522 -5.13 17.08 -40.91
C ALA A 522 -6.10 16.80 -39.74
N SER A 523 -6.99 15.81 -39.91
CA SER A 523 -7.82 15.27 -38.82
C SER A 523 -7.01 14.30 -37.96
N ALA A 524 -7.37 14.19 -36.67
CA ALA A 524 -6.69 13.33 -35.70
C ALA A 524 -7.04 11.83 -35.82
N GLU A 525 -7.64 11.40 -36.93
CA GLU A 525 -8.06 10.01 -37.18
C GLU A 525 -6.95 9.15 -37.80
#